data_AF-A0A9J7KIV0-F1
#
_entry.id   AF-A0A9J7KIV0-F1
#
_cell.length_a   1.000
_cell.length_b   1.000
_cell.length_c   1.000
_cell.angle_alpha   90.00
_cell.angle_beta   90.00
_cell.angle_gamma   90.00
#
_symmetry.space_group_name_H-M   'P 1'
#
loop_
_entity.id
_entity.type
_entity.pdbx_description
1 polymer ?
#
loop_
_entity_poly.entity_id
_entity_poly.type
_entity_poly.pdbx_seq_one_letter_code
_entity_poly.pdbx_strand_id
1 'polypeptide(L)'
;MIKDRVILATKIYTFCLLLGEKEDLPPVEGSPREFARSLKELERCGWYWGPMNWDDAETKLAGKPDGSFLVRDSSDDRYILSLSFRARGGTHHTRIEHSKGVFSFWSQPKSHGCSPSIVEFIETAMLHSNTGKFQYYLRARALGSPPVPVLLLKPISRFENLKTLQHICRFVIRKQVRIDHIDLLPLPKGLKVYLTDCQYYDIEEETFFDERKRKEEQKSGDDSDEDEEDQREGLY
;
A
#
# COMPACT_ATOMS: atom_id res chain seq x y z
N MET A 1 -14.24 -11.88 -4.36
CA MET A 1 -14.36 -12.97 -5.39
C MET A 1 -13.25 -12.99 -6.45
N ILE A 2 -12.94 -11.89 -7.16
CA ILE A 2 -11.85 -11.86 -8.16
C ILE A 2 -10.49 -11.87 -7.47
N LYS A 3 -10.31 -11.06 -6.42
CA LYS A 3 -9.10 -11.04 -5.59
C LYS A 3 -8.79 -12.38 -4.96
N ASP A 4 -9.78 -13.06 -4.40
CA ASP A 4 -9.57 -14.38 -3.77
C ASP A 4 -9.14 -15.41 -4.80
N ARG A 5 -9.74 -15.38 -6.01
CA ARG A 5 -9.35 -16.28 -7.11
C ARG A 5 -7.99 -15.95 -7.69
N VAL A 6 -7.60 -14.68 -7.77
CA VAL A 6 -6.28 -14.27 -8.27
C VAL A 6 -5.19 -14.51 -7.22
N ILE A 7 -5.44 -14.22 -5.94
CA ILE A 7 -4.52 -14.52 -4.84
C ILE A 7 -4.38 -16.03 -4.68
N LEU A 8 -5.49 -16.79 -4.76
CA LEU A 8 -5.45 -18.25 -4.71
C LEU A 8 -4.77 -18.81 -5.97
N ALA A 9 -5.05 -18.29 -7.17
CA ALA A 9 -4.37 -18.68 -8.38
C ALA A 9 -2.88 -18.34 -8.33
N THR A 10 -2.46 -17.18 -7.81
CA THR A 10 -1.05 -16.79 -7.63
C THR A 10 -0.38 -17.63 -6.55
N LYS A 11 -1.06 -17.97 -5.45
CA LYS A 11 -0.54 -18.88 -4.42
C LYS A 11 -0.38 -20.29 -4.98
N ILE A 12 -1.36 -20.79 -5.72
CA ILE A 12 -1.31 -22.09 -6.42
C ILE A 12 -0.21 -22.08 -7.48
N TYR A 13 -0.12 -21.04 -8.33
CA TYR A 13 0.91 -20.96 -9.37
C TYR A 13 2.31 -20.80 -8.79
N THR A 14 2.46 -20.03 -7.71
CA THR A 14 3.74 -19.89 -6.99
C THR A 14 4.14 -21.21 -6.35
N PHE A 15 3.18 -21.95 -5.79
CA PHE A 15 3.39 -23.29 -5.27
C PHE A 15 3.78 -24.28 -6.38
N CYS A 16 3.09 -24.28 -7.53
CA CYS A 16 3.44 -25.09 -8.69
C CYS A 16 4.83 -24.73 -9.27
N LEU A 17 5.22 -23.46 -9.28
CA LEU A 17 6.56 -23.02 -9.70
C LEU A 17 7.66 -23.45 -8.72
N LEU A 18 7.35 -23.52 -7.41
CA LEU A 18 8.25 -24.07 -6.39
C LEU A 18 8.38 -25.61 -6.50
N LEU A 19 7.37 -26.28 -7.03
CA LEU A 19 7.38 -27.72 -7.29
C LEU A 19 8.11 -28.11 -8.59
N GLY A 20 8.64 -27.15 -9.36
CA GLY A 20 9.65 -27.44 -10.39
C GLY A 20 9.15 -28.18 -11.63
N GLU A 21 7.88 -28.09 -12.00
CA GLU A 21 7.41 -28.62 -13.29
C GLU A 21 7.82 -27.66 -14.43
N LYS A 22 8.91 -28.02 -15.12
CA LYS A 22 9.32 -27.43 -16.40
C LYS A 22 8.47 -28.03 -17.52
N GLU A 23 7.80 -27.18 -18.30
CA GLU A 23 7.60 -27.45 -19.73
C GLU A 23 7.69 -26.14 -20.52
N ASP A 24 8.51 -26.20 -21.57
CA ASP A 24 8.87 -25.16 -22.51
C ASP A 24 7.70 -24.83 -23.44
N LEU A 25 7.01 -23.72 -23.19
CA LEU A 25 6.04 -23.14 -24.13
C LEU A 25 6.37 -21.65 -24.32
N PRO A 26 6.36 -21.12 -25.57
CA PRO A 26 6.63 -19.71 -25.81
C PRO A 26 5.68 -18.81 -25.02
N PRO A 27 6.13 -17.62 -24.56
CA PRO A 27 5.30 -16.70 -23.80
C PRO A 27 4.10 -16.28 -24.65
N VAL A 28 2.90 -16.65 -24.20
CA VAL A 28 1.66 -16.08 -24.71
C VAL A 28 1.53 -14.71 -24.05
N GLU A 29 1.60 -13.65 -24.86
CA GLU A 29 1.44 -12.26 -24.39
C GLU A 29 0.12 -12.11 -23.62
N GLY A 30 0.21 -11.65 -22.36
CA GLY A 30 -0.93 -11.50 -21.47
C GLY A 30 -1.34 -12.79 -20.75
N SER A 31 -0.44 -13.80 -20.70
CA SER A 31 -0.71 -15.04 -19.96
C SER A 31 -0.75 -14.79 -18.44
N PRO A 32 -1.53 -15.58 -17.68
CA PRO A 32 -1.54 -15.52 -16.21
C PRO A 32 -0.15 -15.68 -15.58
N ARG A 33 0.80 -16.31 -16.28
CA ARG A 33 2.20 -16.49 -15.85
C ARG A 33 2.97 -15.17 -15.80
N GLU A 34 2.80 -14.32 -16.80
CA GLU A 34 3.46 -13.01 -16.86
C GLU A 34 2.90 -12.08 -15.79
N PHE A 35 1.58 -12.11 -15.62
CA PHE A 35 0.91 -11.37 -14.56
C PHE A 35 1.40 -11.80 -13.17
N ALA A 36 1.47 -13.11 -12.88
CA ALA A 36 1.98 -13.63 -11.61
C ALA A 36 3.46 -13.26 -11.36
N ARG A 37 4.30 -13.29 -12.42
CA ARG A 37 5.69 -12.85 -12.33
C ARG A 37 5.79 -11.37 -11.98
N SER A 38 4.98 -10.52 -12.63
CA SER A 38 4.95 -9.08 -12.37
C SER A 38 4.52 -8.74 -10.94
N LEU A 39 3.59 -9.51 -10.35
CA LEU A 39 3.21 -9.37 -8.95
C LEU A 39 4.34 -9.76 -7.99
N LYS A 40 5.12 -10.78 -8.33
CA LYS A 40 6.30 -11.16 -7.52
C LYS A 40 7.41 -10.09 -7.59
N GLU A 41 7.54 -9.41 -8.72
CA GLU A 41 8.46 -8.29 -8.87
C GLU A 41 8.01 -7.07 -8.04
N LEU A 42 6.70 -6.79 -7.96
CA LEU A 42 6.16 -5.73 -7.08
C LEU A 42 6.58 -5.91 -5.63
N GLU A 43 6.61 -7.14 -5.12
CA GLU A 43 7.02 -7.40 -3.73
C GLU A 43 8.45 -6.92 -3.44
N ARG A 44 9.30 -6.75 -4.46
CA ARG A 44 10.68 -6.26 -4.31
C ARG A 44 10.76 -4.73 -4.39
N CYS A 45 9.71 -4.07 -4.88
CA CYS A 45 9.67 -2.63 -5.03
C CYS A 45 9.39 -1.96 -3.67
N GLY A 46 10.27 -1.05 -3.25
CA GLY A 46 10.10 -0.33 -1.99
C GLY A 46 8.83 0.53 -1.95
N TRP A 47 8.37 1.04 -3.09
CA TRP A 47 7.16 1.85 -3.21
C TRP A 47 5.85 1.07 -3.19
N TYR A 48 5.91 -0.27 -3.15
CA TYR A 48 4.75 -1.13 -3.05
C TYR A 48 4.50 -1.57 -1.60
N TRP A 49 3.35 -1.19 -1.06
CA TRP A 49 2.97 -1.36 0.34
C TRP A 49 2.03 -2.55 0.60
N GLY A 50 1.65 -3.29 -0.44
CA GLY A 50 0.77 -4.47 -0.30
C GLY A 50 -0.63 -4.11 0.20
N PRO A 51 -1.23 -4.93 1.10
CA PRO A 51 -2.59 -4.74 1.59
C PRO A 51 -2.66 -3.57 2.57
N MET A 52 -2.70 -2.36 2.00
CA MET A 52 -2.85 -1.09 2.71
C MET A 52 -4.19 -0.44 2.31
N ASN A 53 -4.93 0.04 3.31
CA ASN A 53 -6.18 0.76 3.06
C ASN A 53 -5.89 2.20 2.56
N TRP A 54 -6.93 2.93 2.15
CA TRP A 54 -6.75 4.27 1.61
C TRP A 54 -6.42 5.32 2.69
N ASP A 55 -6.98 5.21 3.90
CA ASP A 55 -6.73 6.12 5.03
C ASP A 55 -5.27 6.06 5.53
N ASP A 56 -4.70 4.86 5.59
CA ASP A 56 -3.31 4.61 5.92
C ASP A 56 -2.38 5.25 4.87
N ALA A 57 -2.76 5.15 3.60
CA ALA A 57 -2.03 5.77 2.51
C ALA A 57 -2.09 7.30 2.58
N GLU A 58 -3.24 7.88 2.92
CA GLU A 58 -3.36 9.31 3.18
C GLU A 58 -2.47 9.76 4.34
N THR A 59 -2.47 9.01 5.44
CA THR A 59 -1.64 9.29 6.62
C THR A 59 -0.15 9.22 6.28
N LYS A 60 0.29 8.24 5.47
CA LYS A 60 1.69 8.16 5.03
C LYS A 60 2.11 9.25 4.04
N LEU A 61 1.18 9.75 3.25
CA LEU A 61 1.42 10.85 2.30
C LEU A 61 1.19 12.23 2.92
N ALA A 62 0.59 12.31 4.11
CA ALA A 62 0.37 13.56 4.84
C ALA A 62 1.71 14.25 5.12
N GLY A 63 1.76 15.56 4.90
CA GLY A 63 2.97 16.38 5.10
C GLY A 63 4.10 16.13 4.08
N LYS A 64 4.00 15.14 3.20
CA LYS A 64 5.00 14.91 2.13
C LYS A 64 4.83 15.95 1.00
N PRO A 65 5.86 16.19 0.18
CA PRO A 65 5.76 17.11 -0.96
C PRO A 65 4.87 16.55 -2.09
N ASP A 66 4.36 17.44 -2.94
CA ASP A 66 3.68 17.05 -4.17
C ASP A 66 4.59 16.17 -5.05
N GLY A 67 3.99 15.17 -5.69
CA GLY A 67 4.69 14.14 -6.44
C GLY A 67 5.13 12.93 -5.59
N SER A 68 4.92 12.95 -4.27
CA SER A 68 5.07 11.77 -3.42
C SER A 68 3.97 10.76 -3.70
N PHE A 69 4.34 9.48 -3.82
CA PHE A 69 3.38 8.42 -4.16
C PHE A 69 3.76 7.07 -3.58
N LEU A 70 2.78 6.17 -3.56
CA LEU A 70 2.92 4.75 -3.24
C LEU A 70 1.89 3.92 -4.01
N VAL A 71 2.19 2.64 -4.21
CA VAL A 71 1.26 1.67 -4.77
C VAL A 71 0.85 0.68 -3.69
N ARG A 72 -0.45 0.35 -3.66
CA ARG A 72 -1.07 -0.54 -2.68
C ARG A 72 -2.10 -1.43 -3.35
N ASP A 73 -2.56 -2.45 -2.64
CA ASP A 73 -3.70 -3.24 -3.08
C ASP A 73 -4.96 -2.38 -3.13
N SER A 74 -5.80 -2.61 -4.14
CA SER A 74 -7.08 -1.92 -4.20
C SER A 74 -8.03 -2.47 -3.14
N SER A 75 -8.86 -1.59 -2.57
CA SER A 75 -9.96 -2.02 -1.70
C SER A 75 -11.18 -2.51 -2.49
N ASP A 76 -11.30 -2.19 -3.79
CA ASP A 76 -12.40 -2.63 -4.66
C ASP A 76 -12.08 -3.99 -5.29
N ASP A 77 -13.01 -4.93 -5.22
CA ASP A 77 -12.84 -6.30 -5.71
C ASP A 77 -12.59 -6.44 -7.22
N ARG A 78 -12.92 -5.40 -8.00
CA ARG A 78 -12.71 -5.37 -9.46
C ARG A 78 -11.27 -5.00 -9.84
N TYR A 79 -10.50 -4.45 -8.91
CA TYR A 79 -9.16 -3.94 -9.16
C TYR A 79 -8.17 -4.60 -8.22
N ILE A 80 -6.96 -4.85 -8.72
CA ILE A 80 -5.91 -5.51 -7.92
C ILE A 80 -5.08 -4.45 -7.20
N LEU A 81 -4.73 -3.36 -7.89
CA LEU A 81 -3.84 -2.32 -7.38
C LEU A 81 -4.47 -0.93 -7.44
N SER A 82 -3.96 -0.06 -6.60
CA SER A 82 -4.31 1.35 -6.57
C SER A 82 -3.06 2.19 -6.30
N LEU A 83 -2.95 3.28 -7.04
CA LEU A 83 -1.92 4.29 -6.86
C LEU A 83 -2.48 5.37 -5.95
N SER A 84 -1.72 5.72 -4.92
CA SER A 84 -2.00 6.87 -4.04
C SER A 84 -0.87 7.87 -4.18
N PHE A 85 -1.18 9.13 -4.46
CA PHE A 85 -0.17 10.15 -4.70
C PHE A 85 -0.63 11.52 -4.24
N ARG A 86 0.33 12.41 -3.99
CA ARG A 86 0.10 13.77 -3.52
C ARG A 86 0.20 14.76 -4.67
N ALA A 87 -0.83 15.59 -4.83
CA ALA A 87 -0.88 16.65 -5.82
C ALA A 87 -1.77 17.80 -5.36
N ARG A 88 -1.32 19.04 -5.60
CA ARG A 88 -2.02 20.27 -5.19
C ARG A 88 -2.31 20.30 -3.68
N GLY A 89 -1.38 19.80 -2.87
CA GLY A 89 -1.50 19.77 -1.41
C GLY A 89 -2.48 18.74 -0.84
N GLY A 90 -3.12 17.92 -1.69
CA GLY A 90 -4.03 16.85 -1.30
C GLY A 90 -3.57 15.47 -1.77
N THR A 91 -4.05 14.42 -1.11
CA THR A 91 -3.82 13.04 -1.54
C THR A 91 -4.93 12.61 -2.49
N HIS A 92 -4.54 11.98 -3.59
CA HIS A 92 -5.43 11.45 -4.62
C HIS A 92 -5.20 9.96 -4.77
N HIS A 93 -6.27 9.25 -5.11
CA HIS A 93 -6.22 7.81 -5.37
C HIS A 93 -6.77 7.52 -6.75
N THR A 94 -6.06 6.67 -7.49
CA THR A 94 -6.56 6.10 -8.74
C THR A 94 -6.33 4.60 -8.79
N ARG A 95 -7.21 3.90 -9.48
CA ARG A 95 -7.12 2.45 -9.65
C ARG A 95 -6.29 2.17 -10.88
N ILE A 96 -5.49 1.10 -10.81
CA ILE A 96 -4.70 0.66 -11.96
C ILE A 96 -5.52 -0.40 -12.68
N GLU A 97 -5.93 -0.09 -13.90
CA GLU A 97 -6.67 -1.00 -14.76
C GLU A 97 -5.70 -1.92 -15.49
N HIS A 98 -6.13 -3.16 -15.72
CA HIS A 98 -5.40 -4.12 -16.54
C HIS A 98 -6.37 -4.70 -17.57
N SER A 99 -6.15 -4.38 -18.85
CA SER A 99 -7.00 -4.87 -19.95
C SER A 99 -6.11 -5.32 -21.10
N LYS A 100 -6.35 -6.54 -21.61
CA LYS A 100 -5.61 -7.15 -22.72
C LYS A 100 -4.08 -7.14 -22.56
N GLY A 101 -3.57 -7.33 -21.34
CA GLY A 101 -2.13 -7.35 -21.06
C GLY A 101 -1.48 -5.97 -20.87
N VAL A 102 -2.29 -4.89 -20.80
CA VAL A 102 -1.79 -3.51 -20.67
C VAL A 102 -2.32 -2.86 -19.39
N PHE A 103 -1.42 -2.21 -18.65
CA PHE A 103 -1.73 -1.43 -17.45
C PHE A 103 -2.03 0.03 -17.79
N SER A 104 -3.06 0.62 -17.17
CA SER A 104 -3.41 2.03 -17.38
C SER A 104 -4.09 2.67 -16.17
N PHE A 105 -4.04 4.00 -16.05
CA PHE A 105 -4.65 4.72 -14.93
C PHE A 105 -6.09 5.18 -15.14
N TRP A 106 -6.60 5.23 -16.39
CA TRP A 106 -8.00 5.56 -16.74
C TRP A 106 -8.25 5.60 -18.26
N SER A 107 -7.39 6.29 -19.02
CA SER A 107 -7.55 6.41 -20.48
C SER A 107 -6.25 6.93 -21.07
N GLN A 108 -5.63 6.14 -21.95
CA GLN A 108 -4.46 6.57 -22.70
C GLN A 108 -4.75 6.41 -24.21
N PRO A 109 -4.27 7.34 -25.05
CA PRO A 109 -4.22 7.10 -26.50
C PRO A 109 -3.46 5.80 -26.75
N LYS A 110 -3.93 4.99 -27.72
CA LYS A 110 -3.45 3.63 -28.03
C LYS A 110 -1.94 3.50 -28.37
N SER A 111 -1.17 4.59 -28.29
CA SER A 111 0.20 4.69 -28.81
C SER A 111 1.32 4.67 -27.76
N HIS A 112 1.03 4.75 -26.45
CA HIS A 112 2.08 4.79 -25.43
C HIS A 112 1.69 3.96 -24.20
N GLY A 113 2.50 2.96 -23.85
CA GLY A 113 2.42 2.29 -22.53
C GLY A 113 1.94 0.85 -22.51
N CYS A 114 2.19 0.06 -23.57
CA CYS A 114 2.03 -1.40 -23.50
C CYS A 114 3.24 -2.01 -22.76
N SER A 115 3.26 -1.91 -21.43
CA SER A 115 4.25 -2.63 -20.62
C SER A 115 3.64 -3.94 -20.12
N PRO A 116 4.27 -5.10 -20.37
CA PRO A 116 3.77 -6.40 -19.90
C PRO A 116 3.88 -6.56 -18.37
N SER A 117 4.71 -5.75 -17.71
CA SER A 117 4.85 -5.73 -16.25
C SER A 117 4.33 -4.42 -15.66
N ILE A 118 3.60 -4.55 -14.55
CA ILE A 118 3.17 -3.42 -13.71
C ILE A 118 4.34 -2.58 -13.20
N VAL A 119 5.47 -3.23 -12.91
CA VAL A 119 6.68 -2.55 -12.41
C VAL A 119 7.21 -1.61 -13.50
N GLU A 120 7.36 -2.13 -14.71
CA GLU A 120 7.82 -1.37 -15.88
C GLU A 120 6.85 -0.22 -16.21
N PHE A 121 5.53 -0.45 -16.09
CA PHE A 121 4.53 0.60 -16.26
C PHE A 121 4.74 1.76 -15.27
N ILE A 122 4.90 1.45 -13.98
CA ILE A 122 5.11 2.44 -12.94
C ILE A 122 6.46 3.16 -13.13
N GLU A 123 7.53 2.43 -13.45
CA GLU A 123 8.86 3.02 -13.72
C GLU A 123 8.84 3.94 -14.94
N THR A 124 8.16 3.53 -16.02
CA THR A 124 7.93 4.38 -17.20
C THR A 124 7.14 5.63 -16.83
N ALA A 125 6.13 5.49 -15.97
CA ALA A 125 5.36 6.63 -15.49
C ALA A 125 6.18 7.59 -14.61
N MET A 126 7.12 7.07 -13.81
CA MET A 126 8.10 7.89 -13.08
C MET A 126 9.03 8.64 -14.05
N LEU A 127 9.55 7.94 -15.07
CA LEU A 127 10.43 8.54 -16.08
C LEU A 127 9.71 9.66 -16.85
N HIS A 128 8.46 9.43 -17.25
CA HIS A 128 7.63 10.44 -17.91
C HIS A 128 7.37 11.65 -17.00
N SER A 129 7.10 11.42 -15.71
CA SER A 129 6.91 12.49 -14.72
C SER A 129 8.18 13.33 -14.54
N ASN A 130 9.36 12.69 -14.54
CA ASN A 130 10.64 13.38 -14.37
C ASN A 130 11.11 14.11 -15.64
N THR A 131 10.84 13.54 -16.82
CA THR A 131 11.26 14.12 -18.10
C THR A 131 10.29 15.18 -18.63
N GLY A 132 9.08 15.25 -18.08
CA GLY A 132 8.01 16.14 -18.55
C GLY A 132 7.48 15.80 -19.95
N LYS A 133 7.93 14.69 -20.55
CA LYS A 133 7.57 14.27 -21.91
C LYS A 133 6.10 13.86 -22.04
N PHE A 134 5.55 13.29 -20.97
CA PHE A 134 4.19 12.77 -20.95
C PHE A 134 3.60 12.92 -19.55
N GLN A 135 2.33 13.29 -19.48
CA GLN A 135 1.61 13.48 -18.22
C GLN A 135 0.33 12.66 -18.22
N TYR A 136 0.16 11.85 -17.19
CA TYR A 136 -1.10 11.15 -16.93
C TYR A 136 -2.04 12.10 -16.19
N TYR A 137 -3.34 11.98 -16.43
CA TYR A 137 -4.34 12.84 -15.82
C TYR A 137 -5.46 12.00 -15.22
N LEU A 138 -5.89 12.38 -14.02
CA LEU A 138 -7.11 11.84 -13.44
C LEU A 138 -8.34 12.53 -14.03
N ARG A 139 -9.44 11.79 -14.12
CA ARG A 139 -10.75 12.34 -14.46
C ARG A 139 -11.13 13.41 -13.44
N ALA A 140 -11.57 14.57 -13.94
CA ALA A 140 -12.11 15.62 -13.10
C ALA A 140 -13.33 15.09 -12.32
N ARG A 141 -13.34 15.27 -11.00
CA ARG A 141 -14.45 14.86 -10.13
C ARG A 141 -15.71 15.74 -10.31
N ALA A 142 -15.54 16.97 -10.80
CA ALA A 142 -16.62 17.91 -11.06
C ALA A 142 -16.49 18.55 -12.46
N LEU A 143 -17.63 18.87 -13.06
CA LEU A 143 -17.70 19.53 -14.38
C LEU A 143 -17.00 20.90 -14.30
N GLY A 144 -16.01 21.13 -15.16
CA GLY A 144 -15.24 22.39 -15.17
C GLY A 144 -14.01 22.44 -14.25
N SER A 145 -13.75 21.41 -13.43
CA SER A 145 -12.50 21.33 -12.66
C SER A 145 -11.33 20.92 -13.55
N PRO A 146 -10.15 21.57 -13.45
CA PRO A 146 -9.00 21.19 -14.26
C PRO A 146 -8.50 19.79 -13.85
N PRO A 147 -8.17 18.91 -14.82
CA PRO A 147 -7.70 17.57 -14.53
C PRO A 147 -6.46 17.61 -13.65
N VAL A 148 -6.33 16.62 -12.75
CA VAL A 148 -5.21 16.52 -11.82
C VAL A 148 -4.11 15.72 -12.49
N PRO A 149 -2.91 16.29 -12.70
CA PRO A 149 -1.79 15.54 -13.25
C PRO A 149 -1.31 14.51 -12.22
N VAL A 150 -1.07 13.28 -12.67
CA VAL A 150 -0.42 12.24 -11.89
C VAL A 150 1.09 12.40 -12.08
N LEU A 151 1.76 12.86 -11.04
CA LEU A 151 3.21 13.06 -11.02
C LEU A 151 3.83 12.06 -10.06
N LEU A 152 4.58 11.10 -10.61
CA LEU A 152 5.28 10.08 -9.83
C LEU A 152 6.75 10.46 -9.68
N LEU A 153 7.03 11.40 -8.77
CA LEU A 153 8.38 11.97 -8.61
C LEU A 153 9.13 11.37 -7.43
N LYS A 154 8.43 11.06 -6.34
CA LYS A 154 9.02 10.67 -5.06
C LYS A 154 8.37 9.39 -4.53
N PRO A 155 8.93 8.21 -4.83
CA PRO A 155 8.43 6.95 -4.27
C PRO A 155 8.59 6.93 -2.76
N ILE A 156 7.51 6.69 -2.02
CA ILE A 156 7.53 6.50 -0.58
C ILE A 156 7.82 5.04 -0.26
N SER A 157 8.97 4.80 0.36
CA SER A 157 9.46 3.44 0.60
C SER A 157 8.83 2.84 1.84
N ARG A 158 8.32 1.60 1.75
CA ARG A 158 7.91 0.79 2.90
C ARG A 158 9.04 0.51 3.88
N PHE A 159 10.28 0.74 3.46
CA PHE A 159 11.47 0.57 4.27
C PHE A 159 11.97 1.86 4.93
N GLU A 160 11.34 3.02 4.68
CA GLU A 160 11.81 4.33 5.13
C GLU A 160 11.96 4.42 6.66
N ASN A 161 11.11 3.69 7.41
CA ASN A 161 11.07 3.73 8.87
C ASN A 161 11.24 2.34 9.54
N LEU A 162 11.98 1.41 8.93
CA LEU A 162 12.22 0.12 9.60
C LEU A 162 13.16 0.27 10.79
N LYS A 163 12.68 -0.15 11.97
CA LYS A 163 13.53 -0.32 13.15
C LYS A 163 14.61 -1.37 12.87
N THR A 164 15.77 -1.18 13.48
CA THR A 164 16.87 -2.16 13.35
C THR A 164 16.43 -3.52 13.90
N LEU A 165 16.97 -4.61 13.34
CA LEU A 165 16.71 -5.94 13.87
C LEU A 165 17.03 -6.04 15.37
N GLN A 166 18.09 -5.35 15.81
CA GLN A 166 18.46 -5.26 17.22
C GLN A 166 17.33 -4.67 18.08
N HIS A 167 16.70 -3.58 17.61
CA HIS A 167 15.58 -2.95 18.29
C HIS A 167 14.31 -3.83 18.29
N ILE A 168 14.01 -4.49 17.16
CA ILE A 168 12.89 -5.43 17.05
C ILE A 168 13.10 -6.60 18.03
N CYS A 169 14.28 -7.22 18.04
CA CYS A 169 14.62 -8.30 18.97
C CYS A 169 14.49 -7.85 20.43
N ARG A 170 14.95 -6.63 20.75
CA ARG A 170 14.79 -6.07 22.10
C ARG A 170 13.32 -5.97 22.52
N PHE A 171 12.45 -5.48 21.63
CA PHE A 171 11.03 -5.36 21.91
C PHE A 171 10.39 -6.73 22.20
N VAL A 172 10.70 -7.74 21.38
CA VAL A 172 10.22 -9.12 21.58
C VAL A 172 10.72 -9.71 22.90
N ILE A 173 12.01 -9.55 23.22
CA ILE A 173 12.61 -10.05 24.47
C ILE A 173 11.94 -9.40 25.69
N ARG A 174 11.74 -8.08 25.69
CA ARG A 174 11.09 -7.35 26.80
C ARG A 174 9.60 -7.70 26.96
N LYS A 175 8.93 -8.16 25.90
CA LYS A 175 7.55 -8.68 26.00
C LYS A 175 7.47 -10.04 26.69
N GLN A 176 8.51 -10.87 26.56
CA GLN A 176 8.52 -12.22 27.12
C GLN A 176 9.19 -12.31 28.49
N VAL A 177 10.14 -11.41 28.78
CA VAL A 177 10.96 -11.44 29.99
C VAL A 177 10.75 -10.14 30.76
N ARG A 178 10.37 -10.26 32.03
CA ARG A 178 10.31 -9.12 32.97
C ARG A 178 11.67 -8.46 33.10
N ILE A 179 11.69 -7.14 33.27
CA ILE A 179 12.92 -6.35 33.37
C ILE A 179 13.86 -6.86 34.48
N ASP A 180 13.29 -7.27 35.62
CA ASP A 180 13.99 -7.83 36.77
C ASP A 180 14.75 -9.14 36.47
N HIS A 181 14.35 -9.87 35.42
CA HIS A 181 14.92 -11.15 35.02
C HIS A 181 15.87 -11.05 33.81
N ILE A 182 16.09 -9.86 33.25
CA ILE A 182 16.98 -9.69 32.09
C ILE A 182 18.42 -10.08 32.43
N ASP A 183 18.85 -9.86 33.68
CA ASP A 183 20.18 -10.22 34.16
C ASP A 183 20.42 -11.74 34.20
N LEU A 184 19.36 -12.55 34.26
CA LEU A 184 19.44 -14.01 34.26
C LEU A 184 19.60 -14.60 32.85
N LEU A 185 19.40 -13.80 31.80
CA LEU A 185 19.52 -14.29 30.43
C LEU A 185 20.98 -14.67 30.09
N PRO A 186 21.20 -15.72 29.27
CA PRO A 186 22.53 -16.12 28.81
C PRO A 186 23.02 -15.20 27.67
N LEU A 187 23.06 -13.89 27.94
CA LEU A 187 23.44 -12.85 26.98
C LEU A 187 24.71 -12.11 27.46
N PRO A 188 25.54 -11.61 26.53
CA PRO A 188 26.64 -10.70 26.85
C PRO A 188 26.18 -9.45 27.61
N LYS A 189 27.03 -8.92 28.49
CA LYS A 189 26.72 -7.74 29.33
C LYS A 189 26.24 -6.53 28.51
N GLY A 190 26.85 -6.26 27.36
CA GLY A 190 26.46 -5.16 26.48
C GLY A 190 25.02 -5.27 25.96
N LEU A 191 24.56 -6.50 25.68
CA LEU A 191 23.16 -6.72 25.28
C LEU A 191 22.20 -6.63 26.46
N LYS A 192 22.62 -7.03 27.67
CA LYS A 192 21.80 -6.84 28.88
C LYS A 192 21.57 -5.35 29.17
N VAL A 193 22.63 -4.54 29.11
CA VAL A 193 22.54 -3.07 29.22
C VAL A 193 21.65 -2.50 28.12
N TYR A 194 21.83 -2.96 26.88
CA TYR A 194 20.96 -2.53 25.80
C TYR A 194 19.50 -2.94 26.03
N LEU A 195 19.19 -4.09 26.65
CA LEU A 195 17.81 -4.49 26.91
C LEU A 195 17.17 -3.69 28.06
N THR A 196 17.95 -3.32 29.09
CA THR A 196 17.48 -2.58 30.27
C THR A 196 17.39 -1.06 30.07
N ASP A 197 18.02 -0.51 29.03
CA ASP A 197 18.03 0.93 28.75
C ASP A 197 16.62 1.58 28.68
N CYS A 198 16.52 2.83 29.11
CA CYS A 198 15.25 3.51 29.32
C CYS A 198 14.67 4.12 28.05
N GLN A 199 15.36 4.06 26.89
CA GLN A 199 14.94 4.74 25.66
C GLN A 199 13.58 4.22 25.19
N TYR A 200 12.56 4.92 25.68
CA TYR A 200 11.15 4.62 25.54
C TYR A 200 10.67 5.47 24.35
N TYR A 201 10.44 4.77 23.24
CA TYR A 201 9.58 5.16 22.13
C TYR A 201 10.11 6.31 21.27
N ASP A 202 10.38 6.00 19.99
CA ASP A 202 10.40 7.04 18.97
C ASP A 202 8.99 7.66 18.98
N ILE A 203 8.91 8.93 19.37
CA ILE A 203 7.68 9.72 19.56
C ILE A 203 6.74 9.61 18.34
N GLU A 204 7.29 9.35 17.16
CA GLU A 204 6.54 9.15 15.91
C GLU A 204 5.67 7.88 15.86
N GLU A 205 5.97 6.84 16.65
CA GLU A 205 5.16 5.62 16.67
C GLU A 205 3.94 5.77 17.58
N GLU A 206 4.08 6.43 18.73
CA GLU A 206 2.96 6.66 19.66
C GLU A 206 1.89 7.55 19.01
N THR A 207 2.28 8.62 18.30
CA THR A 207 1.34 9.47 17.56
C THR A 207 0.61 8.69 16.46
N PHE A 208 1.31 7.83 15.72
CA PHE A 208 0.69 7.04 14.65
C PHE A 208 -0.29 5.97 15.20
N PHE A 209 0.04 5.31 16.30
CA PHE A 209 -0.84 4.31 16.92
C PHE A 209 -2.02 4.96 17.67
N ASP A 210 -1.80 6.08 18.36
CA ASP A 210 -2.87 6.82 19.04
C ASP A 210 -3.86 7.45 18.06
N GLU A 211 -3.38 7.99 16.92
CA GLU A 211 -4.25 8.52 15.86
C GLU A 211 -5.13 7.42 15.25
N ARG A 212 -4.56 6.23 14.97
CA ARG A 212 -5.35 5.09 14.47
C ARG A 212 -6.40 4.64 15.48
N LYS A 213 -6.02 4.51 16.75
CA LYS A 213 -6.91 4.07 17.81
C LYS A 213 -8.08 5.05 18.02
N ARG A 214 -7.80 6.36 18.01
CA ARG A 214 -8.86 7.40 18.06
C ARG A 214 -9.80 7.35 16.86
N LYS A 215 -9.27 7.13 15.66
CA LYS A 215 -10.10 6.98 14.44
C LYS A 215 -10.97 5.72 14.48
N GLU A 216 -10.47 4.63 15.04
CA GLU A 216 -11.23 3.38 15.21
C GLU A 216 -12.33 3.52 16.28
N GLU A 217 -12.04 4.19 17.39
CA GLU A 217 -13.01 4.47 18.47
C GLU A 217 -14.12 5.44 18.03
N GLN A 218 -13.80 6.47 17.23
CA GLN A 218 -14.80 7.36 16.64
C GLN A 218 -15.69 6.65 15.61
N LYS A 219 -15.18 5.63 14.92
CA LYS A 219 -15.95 4.89 13.91
C LYS A 219 -16.90 3.86 14.50
N SER A 220 -16.67 3.43 15.74
CA SER A 220 -17.59 2.56 16.50
C SER A 220 -18.69 3.33 17.25
N GLY A 221 -18.59 4.66 17.34
CA GLY A 221 -19.52 5.49 18.11
C GLY A 221 -20.69 6.06 17.31
N ASP A 222 -20.64 5.98 15.97
CA ASP A 222 -21.59 6.67 15.08
C ASP A 222 -22.70 5.75 14.51
N ASP A 223 -22.77 4.48 14.94
CA ASP A 223 -23.75 3.49 14.47
C ASP A 223 -24.90 3.27 15.50
N SER A 224 -25.13 4.21 16.42
CA SER A 224 -26.08 4.04 17.54
C SER A 224 -27.32 4.94 17.51
N ASP A 225 -27.41 5.95 16.63
CA ASP A 225 -28.45 7.00 16.73
C ASP A 225 -29.23 7.24 15.42
N GLU A 226 -29.62 6.18 14.70
CA GLU A 226 -30.65 6.26 13.65
C GLU A 226 -31.69 5.13 13.82
N ASP A 227 -32.40 5.08 14.94
CA ASP A 227 -33.62 4.25 15.06
C ASP A 227 -34.49 4.76 16.24
N GLU A 228 -35.03 5.99 16.17
CA GLU A 228 -36.23 6.36 16.96
C GLU A 228 -36.81 7.74 16.55
N GLU A 229 -37.33 7.88 15.32
CA GLU A 229 -38.30 8.96 15.06
C GLU A 229 -39.24 8.62 13.90
N ASP A 230 -40.13 7.64 14.09
CA ASP A 230 -41.37 7.57 13.29
C ASP A 230 -42.53 6.95 14.07
N GLN A 231 -43.14 7.78 14.94
CA GLN A 231 -44.48 7.54 15.46
C GLN A 231 -45.05 8.81 16.09
N ARG A 232 -45.46 9.76 15.24
CA ARG A 232 -46.43 10.82 15.60
C ARG A 232 -47.03 11.47 14.35
N GLU A 233 -47.72 10.69 13.53
CA GLU A 233 -48.85 11.23 12.78
C GLU A 233 -50.15 10.86 13.50
N GLY A 234 -50.81 11.89 14.04
CA GLY A 234 -52.10 11.75 14.71
C GLY A 234 -52.52 13.06 15.37
N LEU A 235 -53.46 13.74 14.71
CA LEU A 235 -54.26 14.90 15.14
C LEU A 235 -53.69 16.27 14.72
N TYR A 236 -54.14 16.77 13.58
CA TYR A 236 -55.21 17.78 13.51
C TYR A 236 -55.98 17.67 12.19
#